data_AF-A0ABD0NQ99-F1
#
_entry.id   AF-A0ABD0NQ99-F1
#
_cell.length_a   1.000
_cell.length_b   1.000
_cell.length_c   1.000
_cell.angle_alpha   90.00
_cell.angle_beta   90.00
_cell.angle_gamma   90.00
#
_symmetry.space_group_name_H-M   'P 1'
#
loop_
_entity.id
_entity.type
_entity.pdbx_description
1 polymer ?
#
loop_
_entity_poly.entity_id
_entity_poly.type
_entity_poly.pdbx_seq_one_letter_code
_entity_poly.pdbx_strand_id
1 'polypeptide(L)' 'DLFVAGLGPNMYQNLPKLVVSREGFQGCLASMDLNGRLPDLINDALFRSGQIERGCE' A
#
# COMPACT_ATOMS: atom_id res chain seq x y z
N ASP A 1 -6.49 -2.04 10.39
CA ASP A 1 -6.33 -2.31 8.95
C ASP A 1 -4.87 -2.18 8.52
N LEU A 2 -4.47 -2.96 7.52
CA LEU A 2 -3.15 -2.85 6.89
C LEU A 2 -3.29 -2.04 5.61
N PHE A 3 -2.48 -0.98 5.48
CA PHE A 3 -2.40 -0.16 4.27
C PHE A 3 -1.14 -0.51 3.50
N VAL A 4 -1.27 -0.73 2.20
CA VAL A 4 -0.17 -1.05 1.28
C VAL A 4 -0.04 0.07 0.27
N ALA A 5 1.20 0.45 -0.05
CA ALA A 5 1.57 1.48 -1.02
C ALA A 5 1.09 2.92 -0.72
N GLY A 6 0.36 3.18 0.35
CA GLY A 6 0.01 4.55 0.74
C GLY A 6 -1.15 4.63 1.71
N LEU A 7 -1.48 5.86 2.11
CA LEU A 7 -2.57 6.20 3.00
C LEU A 7 -3.52 7.21 2.33
N GLY A 8 -4.68 7.45 2.94
CA GLY A 8 -5.56 8.55 2.55
C GLY A 8 -4.88 9.92 2.78
N PRO A 9 -5.19 10.97 1.99
CA PRO A 9 -4.46 12.25 2.02
C PRO A 9 -4.31 12.88 3.41
N ASN A 10 -5.36 12.81 4.24
CA ASN A 10 -5.37 13.40 5.58
C ASN A 10 -4.62 12.56 6.63
N MET A 11 -4.23 11.33 6.31
CA MET A 11 -3.56 10.43 7.25
C MET A 11 -2.07 10.73 7.39
N TYR A 12 -1.41 11.23 6.34
CA TYR A 12 0.03 11.55 6.36
C TYR A 12 0.39 12.64 7.39
N GLN A 13 -0.56 13.50 7.75
CA GLN A 13 -0.36 14.55 8.76
C GLN A 13 -0.25 13.99 10.19
N ASN A 14 -0.76 12.78 10.41
CA ASN A 14 -0.83 12.12 11.72
C ASN A 14 0.20 10.98 11.87
N LEU A 15 1.19 10.93 10.98
CA LEU A 15 2.23 9.91 11.04
C LEU A 15 3.17 10.11 12.25
N PRO A 16 3.74 9.02 12.80
CA PRO A 16 4.77 9.12 13.84
C PRO A 16 5.93 10.02 13.42
N LYS A 17 6.50 10.77 14.36
CA LYS A 17 7.48 11.84 14.10
C LYS A 17 8.67 11.45 13.20
N LEU A 18 9.09 10.18 13.23
CA LEU A 18 10.24 9.68 12.47
C LEU A 18 9.88 9.20 11.05
N VAL A 19 8.59 9.12 10.72
CA VAL A 19 8.13 8.74 9.39
C VAL A 19 8.05 10.00 8.54
N VAL A 20 8.87 10.07 7.50
CA VAL A 20 9.02 11.26 6.66
C VAL A 20 8.15 11.24 5.41
N SER A 21 7.53 10.11 5.07
CA SER A 21 6.67 9.95 3.89
C SER A 21 5.52 10.95 3.91
N ARG A 22 5.35 11.68 2.80
CA ARG A 22 4.24 12.62 2.57
C ARG A 22 3.31 12.18 1.44
N GLU A 23 3.73 11.18 0.69
CA GLU A 23 3.03 10.61 -0.46
C GLU A 23 3.13 9.09 -0.44
N GLY A 24 2.31 8.44 -1.28
CA GLY A 24 2.31 6.99 -1.44
C GLY A 24 3.47 6.49 -2.29
N PHE A 25 3.65 5.19 -2.30
CA PHE A 25 4.56 4.48 -3.19
C PHE A 25 3.98 4.45 -4.61
N GLN A 26 4.85 4.72 -5.59
CA GLN A 26 4.58 4.54 -7.01
C GLN A 26 5.62 3.57 -7.58
N GLY A 27 5.16 2.47 -8.16
CA GLY A 27 6.01 1.41 -8.72
C GLY A 27 5.37 0.04 -8.54
N CYS A 28 6.18 -1.00 -8.58
CA CYS A 28 5.71 -2.38 -8.54
C CYS A 28 6.04 -3.07 -7.22
N LEU A 29 5.09 -3.86 -6.72
CA LEU A 29 5.27 -4.76 -5.59
C LEU A 29 5.06 -6.19 -6.07
N ALA A 30 5.93 -7.09 -5.64
CA ALA A 30 5.86 -8.51 -5.98
C ALA A 30 6.25 -9.36 -4.77
N SER A 31 5.81 -10.63 -4.78
CA SER A 31 6.20 -11.63 -3.78
C SER A 31 5.96 -11.19 -2.33
N MET A 32 4.83 -10.54 -2.06
CA MET A 32 4.50 -10.04 -0.73
C MET A 32 4.14 -11.19 0.21
N ASP A 33 4.90 -11.33 1.29
CA ASP A 33 4.63 -12.23 2.39
C ASP A 33 4.32 -11.40 3.66
N LEU A 34 3.10 -11.56 4.18
CA LEU A 34 2.63 -10.94 5.40
C LEU A 34 2.52 -12.00 6.50
N ASN A 35 3.66 -12.32 7.11
CA ASN A 35 3.74 -13.26 8.22
C ASN A 35 3.18 -14.66 7.87
N GLY A 36 3.62 -15.22 6.74
CA GLY A 36 3.20 -16.51 6.19
C GLY A 36 1.93 -16.46 5.34
N ARG A 37 1.29 -15.29 5.21
CA ARG A 37 0.15 -15.07 4.33
C ARG A 37 0.61 -14.42 3.02
N LEU A 38 0.23 -15.02 1.89
CA LEU A 38 0.50 -14.52 0.55
C LEU A 38 -0.81 -13.91 -0.03
N PRO A 39 -1.13 -12.63 0.25
CA PRO A 39 -2.36 -12.03 -0.25
C PRO A 39 -2.30 -11.69 -1.74
N ASP A 40 -3.44 -11.78 -2.43
CA ASP A 40 -3.61 -11.11 -3.71
C ASP A 40 -3.99 -9.65 -3.45
N LEU A 41 -3.04 -8.72 -3.64
CA LEU A 41 -3.22 -7.29 -3.31
C LEU A 41 -4.37 -6.61 -4.04
N ILE A 42 -4.92 -7.20 -5.11
CA ILE A 42 -6.04 -6.64 -5.86
C ILE A 42 -7.35 -7.27 -5.43
N ASN A 43 -7.39 -8.60 -5.27
CA ASN A 43 -8.61 -9.34 -4.97
C ASN A 43 -8.93 -9.39 -3.47
N ASP A 44 -7.92 -9.43 -2.60
CA ASP A 44 -8.11 -9.52 -1.15
C ASP A 44 -8.25 -8.13 -0.48
N ALA A 45 -8.09 -7.05 -1.25
CA ALA A 45 -8.16 -5.70 -0.73
C ALA A 45 -9.59 -5.32 -0.31
N LEU A 46 -9.76 -4.88 0.94
CA LEU A 46 -11.03 -4.35 1.45
C LEU A 46 -11.43 -3.03 0.75
N PHE A 47 -10.44 -2.24 0.37
CA PHE A 47 -10.60 -0.96 -0.32
C PHE A 47 -9.38 -0.69 -1.22
N ARG A 48 -9.59 -0.02 -2.35
CA ARG A 48 -8.54 0.35 -3.33
C ARG A 48 -8.70 1.81 -3.70
N SER A 49 -7.57 2.50 -3.91
CA SER A 49 -7.53 3.90 -4.33
C SER A 49 -6.46 4.10 -5.40
N GLY A 50 -6.77 4.87 -6.44
CA GLY A 50 -5.86 5.14 -7.56
C GLY A 50 -5.84 4.03 -8.62
N GLN A 51 -4.82 4.08 -9.48
CA GLN A 51 -4.59 3.09 -10.54
C GLN A 51 -3.72 1.96 -10.00
N ILE A 52 -4.28 0.75 -9.98
CA ILE A 52 -3.59 -0.48 -9.55
C ILE A 52 -3.86 -1.53 -10.62
N GLU A 53 -2.81 -2.08 -11.20
CA GLU A 53 -2.88 -3.07 -12.26
C GLU A 53 -2.02 -4.30 -11.94
N ARG A 54 -2.24 -5.39 -12.69
CA ARG A 54 -1.49 -6.63 -12.55
C ARG A 54 -0.23 -6.57 -13.42
N GLY A 55 0.87 -7.05 -12.85
CA GLY A 55 2.15 -7.09 -13.54
C GLY A 55 2.96 -5.82 -13.36
N CYS A 56 4.13 -5.80 -13.97
CA CYS A 56 5.05 -4.68 -14.04
C CYS A 56 5.71 -4.78 -15.42
N GLU A 57 5.76 -3.69 -16.18
CA GLU A 57 6.53 -3.61 -17.42
C GLU A 57 8.02 -3.37 -17.16
#